data_AF-A0A948FIP9-F1
#
_entry.id   AF-A0A948FIP9-F1
#
_cell.length_a   1.000
_cell.length_b   1.000
_cell.length_c   1.000
_cell.angle_alpha   90.00
_cell.angle_beta   90.00
_cell.angle_gamma   90.00
#
_symmetry.space_group_name_H-M   'P 1'
#
loop_
_entity.id
_entity.type
_entity.pdbx_description
1 polymer ?
#
loop_
_entity_poly.entity_id
_entity_poly.type
_entity_poly.pdbx_seq_one_letter_code
_entity_poly.pdbx_strand_id
1 'polypeptide(L)'
;MTVDIAKVMTYEIRKEIAERYFGFRKLIEEDKYELARKIHLQTMTIEQRIALDLARIYYILQDRALIERFLDLTGLENALFFDEYMISSPTIRARIFAGVKAKGLTRAGRFKNLLLGCYDLLVTHVEEYRVKYREILAEREEIDEEIKLFYKKNDIGNILGFLRGLDSDGNESLKGPAIGGVAENLDRKLKVDPPEPVDQTLPSIPPLVHLSLIRREMKELAEAAMTRHAKGFTRNLSSSS
;
A
#
# COMPACT_ATOMS: atom_id res chain seq x y z
N MET A 1 -29.10 -53.07 15.81
CA MET A 1 -28.83 -51.63 15.71
C MET A 1 -28.72 -51.29 14.23
N THR A 2 -29.83 -50.88 13.61
CA THR A 2 -29.85 -50.43 12.22
C THR A 2 -29.28 -49.03 12.19
N VAL A 3 -28.06 -48.90 11.67
CA VAL A 3 -27.49 -47.59 11.33
C VAL A 3 -28.47 -46.96 10.34
N ASP A 4 -29.07 -45.87 10.76
CA ASP A 4 -30.01 -45.12 9.94
C ASP A 4 -29.19 -44.43 8.83
N ILE A 5 -29.12 -45.10 7.67
CA ILE A 5 -28.30 -44.70 6.52
C ILE A 5 -28.62 -43.25 6.12
N ALA A 6 -29.86 -42.81 6.29
CA ALA A 6 -30.27 -41.42 6.06
C ALA A 6 -29.55 -40.43 6.98
N LYS A 7 -29.33 -40.79 8.26
CA LYS A 7 -28.58 -39.94 9.22
C LYS A 7 -27.10 -39.87 8.87
N VAL A 8 -26.49 -40.98 8.44
CA VAL A 8 -25.10 -41.00 8.00
C VAL A 8 -24.92 -40.17 6.72
N MET A 9 -25.79 -40.33 5.73
CA MET A 9 -25.74 -39.52 4.50
C MET A 9 -25.97 -38.03 4.77
N THR A 10 -26.91 -37.70 5.67
CA THR A 10 -27.14 -36.31 6.08
C THR A 10 -25.91 -35.70 6.74
N TYR A 11 -25.25 -36.44 7.64
CA TYR A 11 -24.03 -36.00 8.29
C TYR A 11 -22.89 -35.76 7.29
N GLU A 12 -22.66 -36.68 6.34
CA GLU A 12 -21.62 -36.54 5.32
C GLU A 12 -21.88 -35.33 4.40
N ILE A 13 -23.12 -35.12 3.96
CA ILE A 13 -23.49 -33.94 3.15
C ILE A 13 -23.24 -32.63 3.92
N ARG A 14 -23.57 -32.59 5.22
CA ARG A 14 -23.32 -31.41 6.07
C ARG A 14 -21.83 -31.12 6.18
N LYS A 15 -21.05 -32.18 6.43
CA LYS A 15 -19.61 -32.09 6.57
C LYS A 15 -18.96 -31.60 5.28
N GLU A 16 -19.34 -32.16 4.13
CA GLU A 16 -18.82 -31.74 2.82
C GLU A 16 -19.13 -30.26 2.53
N ILE A 17 -20.37 -29.83 2.77
CA ILE A 17 -20.78 -28.43 2.58
C ILE A 17 -19.98 -27.50 3.49
N ALA A 18 -19.81 -27.86 4.77
CA ALA A 18 -19.05 -27.09 5.72
C ALA A 18 -17.56 -27.01 5.35
N GLU A 19 -16.93 -28.14 5.03
CA GLU A 19 -15.53 -28.21 4.62
C GLU A 19 -15.26 -27.37 3.38
N ARG A 20 -16.16 -27.43 2.39
CA ARG A 20 -16.08 -26.59 1.19
C ARG A 20 -16.21 -25.11 1.54
N TYR A 21 -17.22 -24.74 2.32
CA TYR A 21 -17.46 -23.34 2.72
C TYR A 21 -16.28 -22.75 3.49
N PHE A 22 -15.85 -23.42 4.56
CA PHE A 22 -14.76 -22.94 5.41
C PHE A 22 -13.41 -23.01 4.71
N GLY A 23 -13.21 -23.96 3.78
CA GLY A 23 -12.04 -24.03 2.92
C GLY A 23 -11.92 -22.79 2.02
N PHE A 24 -12.98 -22.43 1.28
CA PHE A 24 -12.98 -21.23 0.44
C PHE A 24 -12.86 -19.95 1.26
N ARG A 25 -13.57 -19.85 2.39
CA ARG A 25 -13.45 -18.70 3.28
C ARG A 25 -12.02 -18.53 3.78
N LYS A 26 -11.36 -19.62 4.18
CA LYS A 26 -9.98 -19.58 4.66
C LYS A 26 -9.03 -19.02 3.60
N LEU A 27 -9.16 -19.44 2.34
CA LEU A 27 -8.35 -18.92 1.23
C LEU A 27 -8.52 -17.40 1.08
N ILE A 28 -9.77 -16.92 1.02
CA ILE A 28 -10.06 -15.49 0.90
C ILE A 28 -9.48 -14.68 2.07
N GLU A 29 -9.57 -15.19 3.30
CA GLU A 29 -9.00 -14.50 4.47
C GLU A 29 -7.46 -14.49 4.44
N GLU A 30 -6.83 -15.56 3.94
CA GLU A 30 -5.37 -15.62 3.75
C GLU A 30 -4.92 -14.59 2.71
N ASP A 31 -5.64 -14.47 1.58
CA ASP A 31 -5.35 -13.51 0.52
C ASP A 31 -5.54 -12.06 0.98
N LYS A 32 -6.60 -11.79 1.76
CA LYS A 32 -6.81 -10.49 2.41
C LYS A 32 -5.66 -10.13 3.36
N TYR A 33 -5.16 -11.11 4.11
CA TYR A 33 -4.04 -10.89 5.03
C TYR A 33 -2.72 -10.62 4.30
N GLU A 34 -2.45 -11.31 3.18
CA GLU A 34 -1.31 -11.02 2.31
C GLU A 34 -1.42 -9.63 1.67
N LEU A 35 -2.60 -9.26 1.17
CA LEU A 35 -2.85 -7.93 0.61
C LEU A 35 -2.57 -6.82 1.65
N ALA A 36 -3.08 -6.98 2.88
CA ALA A 36 -2.84 -6.04 3.97
C ALA A 36 -1.35 -5.90 4.31
N ARG A 37 -0.59 -7.01 4.30
CA ARG A 37 0.86 -6.97 4.49
C ARG A 37 1.58 -6.22 3.37
N LYS A 38 1.20 -6.45 2.10
CA LYS A 38 1.76 -5.73 0.95
C LYS A 38 1.48 -4.24 1.04
N ILE A 39 0.25 -3.84 1.40
CA ILE A 39 -0.11 -2.43 1.61
C ILE A 39 0.79 -1.80 2.67
N HIS A 40 0.95 -2.45 3.84
CA HIS A 40 1.80 -1.93 4.91
C HIS A 40 3.26 -1.75 4.48
N LEU A 41 3.82 -2.72 3.75
CA LEU A 41 5.18 -2.62 3.20
C LEU A 41 5.33 -1.45 2.22
N GLN A 42 4.30 -1.17 1.41
CA GLN A 42 4.33 -0.03 0.49
C GLN A 42 4.22 1.31 1.22
N THR A 43 3.43 1.40 2.29
CA THR A 43 3.40 2.60 3.15
C THR A 43 4.79 2.91 3.70
N MET A 44 5.50 1.89 4.21
CA MET A 44 6.88 2.04 4.68
C MET A 44 7.84 2.45 3.56
N THR A 45 7.63 1.95 2.34
CA THR A 45 8.45 2.32 1.17
C THR A 45 8.30 3.80 0.82
N ILE A 46 7.08 4.33 0.84
CA ILE A 46 6.81 5.76 0.62
C ILE A 46 7.55 6.59 1.67
N GLU A 47 7.38 6.25 2.96
CA GLU A 47 7.97 6.99 4.07
C GLU A 47 9.51 6.95 4.07
N GLN A 48 10.10 5.79 3.79
CA GLN A 48 11.55 5.59 3.91
C GLN A 48 12.34 6.00 2.67
N ARG A 49 11.73 5.91 1.47
CA ARG A 49 12.41 6.19 0.21
C ARG A 49 11.96 7.49 -0.42
N ILE A 50 10.67 7.58 -0.78
CA ILE A 50 10.13 8.73 -1.53
C ILE A 50 10.19 10.00 -0.68
N ALA A 51 9.71 9.95 0.56
CA ALA A 51 9.75 11.12 1.44
C ALA A 51 11.20 11.52 1.79
N LEU A 52 12.12 10.54 1.89
CA LEU A 52 13.54 10.81 2.12
C LEU A 52 14.20 11.52 0.93
N ASP A 53 13.90 11.11 -0.30
CA ASP A 53 14.42 11.74 -1.51
C ASP A 53 13.85 13.15 -1.72
N LEU A 54 12.56 13.33 -1.48
CA LEU A 54 11.93 14.66 -1.46
C LEU A 54 12.57 15.56 -0.39
N ALA A 55 12.78 15.05 0.82
CA ALA A 55 13.44 15.80 1.89
C ALA A 55 14.86 16.24 1.50
N ARG A 56 15.64 15.38 0.82
CA ARG A 56 16.96 15.74 0.28
C ARG A 56 16.85 16.86 -0.74
N ILE A 57 15.91 16.78 -1.67
CA ILE A 57 15.70 17.79 -2.71
C ILE A 57 15.28 19.12 -2.07
N TYR A 58 14.30 19.12 -1.17
CA TYR A 58 13.85 20.33 -0.47
C TYR A 58 14.99 20.96 0.33
N TYR A 59 15.82 20.16 0.99
CA TYR A 59 17.00 20.65 1.68
C TYR A 59 18.05 21.26 0.73
N ILE A 60 18.26 20.65 -0.44
CA ILE A 60 19.17 21.18 -1.46
C ILE A 60 18.64 22.49 -2.03
N LEU A 61 17.34 22.63 -2.26
CA LEU A 61 16.76 23.84 -2.83
C LEU A 61 16.70 24.98 -1.80
N GLN A 62 16.43 24.65 -0.53
CA GLN A 62 16.50 25.54 0.64
C GLN A 62 15.70 26.86 0.49
N ASP A 63 14.72 26.89 -0.40
CA ASP A 63 13.93 28.07 -0.74
C ASP A 63 12.59 27.65 -1.31
N ARG A 64 11.53 28.24 -0.79
CA ARG A 64 10.16 27.88 -1.15
C ARG A 64 9.87 28.08 -2.64
N ALA A 65 10.32 29.19 -3.23
CA ALA A 65 10.08 29.47 -4.65
C ALA A 65 10.82 28.48 -5.57
N LEU A 66 12.02 28.02 -5.18
CA LEU A 66 12.70 26.95 -5.93
C LEU A 66 12.02 25.60 -5.78
N ILE A 67 11.44 25.31 -4.61
CA ILE A 67 10.69 24.08 -4.36
C ILE A 67 9.39 24.08 -5.17
N GLU A 68 8.65 25.18 -5.18
CA GLU A 68 7.44 25.32 -6.01
C GLU A 68 7.76 25.12 -7.50
N ARG A 69 8.83 25.76 -8.00
CA ARG A 69 9.30 25.53 -9.38
C ARG A 69 9.71 24.08 -9.66
N PHE A 70 10.29 23.39 -8.67
CA PHE A 70 10.63 21.98 -8.79
C PHE A 70 9.37 21.11 -8.88
N LEU A 71 8.37 21.38 -8.04
CA LEU A 71 7.10 20.64 -8.05
C LEU A 71 6.37 20.83 -9.39
N ASP A 72 6.29 22.07 -9.88
CA ASP A 72 5.72 22.39 -11.20
C ASP A 72 6.45 21.67 -12.34
N LEU A 73 7.78 21.66 -12.30
CA LEU A 73 8.62 21.03 -13.32
C LEU A 73 8.45 19.50 -13.35
N THR A 74 8.15 18.90 -12.20
CA THR A 74 8.07 17.43 -12.04
C THR A 74 6.65 16.89 -12.13
N GLY A 75 5.63 17.77 -12.12
CA GLY A 75 4.22 17.39 -12.14
C GLY A 75 3.71 16.90 -10.78
N LEU A 76 4.44 17.18 -9.70
CA LEU A 76 4.00 16.89 -8.34
C LEU A 76 3.06 18.00 -7.87
N GLU A 77 1.79 17.68 -7.68
CA GLU A 77 0.81 18.62 -7.13
C GLU A 77 0.92 18.71 -5.61
N ASN A 78 0.86 19.95 -5.09
CA ASN A 78 1.03 20.28 -3.67
C ASN A 78 2.41 19.91 -3.11
N ALA A 79 2.84 20.60 -2.06
CA ALA A 79 4.12 20.36 -1.40
C ALA A 79 4.07 19.04 -0.60
N LEU A 80 4.00 17.91 -1.31
CA LEU A 80 3.95 16.58 -0.73
C LEU A 80 5.15 16.40 0.20
N PHE A 81 4.85 16.07 1.45
CA PHE A 81 5.85 15.84 2.51
C PHE A 81 6.74 17.05 2.82
N PHE A 82 6.31 18.27 2.48
CA PHE A 82 7.05 19.48 2.85
C PHE A 82 6.74 19.88 4.30
N ASP A 83 7.76 19.80 5.14
CA ASP A 83 7.77 20.36 6.49
C ASP A 83 8.92 21.36 6.59
N GLU A 84 8.62 22.61 6.97
CA GLU A 84 9.61 23.69 7.14
C GLU A 84 10.69 23.32 8.17
N TYR A 85 10.38 22.42 9.11
CA TYR A 85 11.32 21.87 10.08
C TYR A 85 12.40 20.97 9.43
N MET A 86 12.11 20.34 8.29
CA MET A 86 13.09 19.52 7.55
C MET A 86 14.26 20.34 6.99
N ILE A 87 14.02 21.62 6.67
CA ILE A 87 15.03 22.50 6.07
C ILE A 87 15.90 23.17 7.15
N SER A 88 15.35 23.37 8.35
CA SER A 88 15.99 24.17 9.41
C SER A 88 16.81 23.34 10.40
N SER A 89 16.58 22.02 10.53
CA SER A 89 17.25 21.18 11.53
C SER A 89 18.60 20.58 11.07
N PRO A 90 19.72 20.85 11.76
CA PRO A 90 21.03 20.27 11.46
C PRO A 90 21.10 18.74 11.66
N THR A 91 20.34 18.21 12.60
CA THR A 91 20.31 16.77 12.91
C THR A 91 19.60 15.98 11.81
N ILE A 92 18.53 16.56 11.25
CA ILE A 92 17.80 15.99 10.10
C ILE A 92 18.72 15.93 8.87
N ARG A 93 19.50 16.99 8.63
CA ARG A 93 20.49 17.02 7.53
C ARG A 93 21.47 15.84 7.55
N ALA A 94 22.07 15.57 8.72
CA ALA A 94 23.05 14.48 8.85
C ALA A 94 22.41 13.12 8.54
N ARG A 95 21.16 12.94 8.95
CA ARG A 95 20.39 11.72 8.70
C ARG A 95 20.01 11.57 7.23
N ILE A 96 19.51 12.61 6.57
CA ILE A 96 19.03 12.51 5.18
C ILE A 96 20.15 12.29 4.17
N PHE A 97 21.36 12.83 4.40
CA PHE A 97 22.51 12.63 3.51
C PHE A 97 23.49 11.55 3.97
N ALA A 98 23.15 10.77 4.99
CA ALA A 98 23.99 9.64 5.42
C ALA A 98 24.25 8.69 4.23
N GLY A 99 25.53 8.39 3.97
CA GLY A 99 25.94 7.51 2.87
C GLY A 99 25.88 8.13 1.45
N VAL A 100 25.43 9.38 1.29
CA VAL A 100 25.34 10.03 -0.02
C VAL A 100 26.69 10.63 -0.44
N LYS A 101 27.29 10.09 -1.51
CA LYS A 101 28.55 10.61 -2.06
C LYS A 101 28.30 11.64 -3.16
N ALA A 102 28.75 12.87 -2.93
CA ALA A 102 28.69 13.92 -3.95
C ALA A 102 29.72 13.68 -5.06
N LYS A 103 29.26 13.40 -6.29
CA LYS A 103 30.12 13.13 -7.46
C LYS A 103 30.46 14.42 -8.23
N GLY A 104 31.72 14.65 -8.58
CA GLY A 104 32.13 15.75 -9.46
C GLY A 104 33.47 16.39 -9.07
N LEU A 105 34.17 16.95 -10.07
CA LEU A 105 35.49 17.55 -9.87
C LEU A 105 35.41 18.92 -9.17
N THR A 106 34.44 19.74 -9.56
CA THR A 106 34.26 21.09 -8.99
C THR A 106 33.18 21.10 -7.92
N ARG A 107 33.22 22.09 -7.01
CA ARG A 107 32.16 22.27 -6.01
C ARG A 107 30.79 22.45 -6.65
N ALA A 108 30.71 23.25 -7.72
CA ALA A 108 29.47 23.48 -8.46
C ALA A 108 28.99 22.20 -9.16
N GLY A 109 29.89 21.42 -9.76
CA GLY A 109 29.57 20.13 -10.35
C GLY A 109 29.03 19.13 -9.33
N ARG A 110 29.65 19.06 -8.15
CA ARG A 110 29.18 18.21 -7.03
C ARG A 110 27.78 18.58 -6.56
N PHE A 111 27.48 19.87 -6.43
CA PHE A 111 26.16 20.33 -6.00
C PHE A 111 25.07 20.00 -7.03
N LYS A 112 25.32 20.28 -8.32
CA LYS A 112 24.41 19.92 -9.42
C LYS A 112 24.16 18.43 -9.48
N ASN A 113 25.22 17.62 -9.45
CA ASN A 113 25.10 16.16 -9.53
C ASN A 113 24.41 15.56 -8.31
N LEU A 114 24.48 16.20 -7.15
CA LEU A 114 23.73 15.79 -5.97
C LEU A 114 22.23 15.94 -6.21
N LEU A 115 21.78 17.12 -6.67
CA LEU A 115 20.36 17.33 -6.96
C LEU A 115 19.86 16.36 -8.05
N LEU A 116 20.61 16.25 -9.15
CA LEU A 116 20.27 15.37 -10.26
C LEU A 116 20.20 13.90 -9.80
N GLY A 117 21.14 13.45 -8.97
CA GLY A 117 21.14 12.09 -8.45
C GLY A 117 19.99 11.83 -7.47
N CYS A 118 19.66 12.78 -6.59
CA CYS A 118 18.49 12.65 -5.71
C CYS A 118 17.19 12.59 -6.52
N TYR A 119 17.07 13.38 -7.59
CA TYR A 119 15.90 13.34 -8.46
C TYR A 119 15.79 12.03 -9.25
N ASP A 120 16.91 11.52 -9.78
CA ASP A 120 16.94 10.25 -10.51
C ASP A 120 16.51 9.07 -9.61
N LEU A 121 16.95 9.08 -8.35
CA LEU A 121 16.51 8.12 -7.34
C LEU A 121 15.02 8.26 -7.02
N LEU A 122 14.53 9.50 -6.88
CA LEU A 122 13.11 9.76 -6.66
C LEU A 122 12.25 9.20 -7.81
N VAL A 123 12.63 9.45 -9.06
CA VAL A 123 11.95 8.92 -10.25
C VAL A 123 11.90 7.39 -10.18
N THR A 124 13.04 6.76 -9.92
CA THR A 124 13.14 5.30 -9.80
C THR A 124 12.22 4.76 -8.70
N HIS A 125 12.26 5.33 -7.49
CA HIS A 125 11.42 4.88 -6.37
C HIS A 125 9.93 5.11 -6.61
N VAL A 126 9.55 6.21 -7.28
CA VAL A 126 8.15 6.47 -7.65
C VAL A 126 7.68 5.49 -8.73
N GLU A 127 8.52 5.14 -9.71
CA GLU A 127 8.19 4.13 -10.70
C GLU A 127 8.02 2.74 -10.09
N GLU A 128 8.95 2.32 -9.22
CA GLU A 128 8.87 1.07 -8.44
C GLU A 128 7.56 1.03 -7.63
N TYR A 129 7.27 2.11 -6.89
CA TYR A 129 6.04 2.24 -6.13
C TYR A 129 4.80 2.10 -7.01
N ARG A 130 4.76 2.78 -8.16
CA ARG A 130 3.61 2.73 -9.09
C ARG A 130 3.40 1.33 -9.66
N VAL A 131 4.46 0.56 -9.90
CA VAL A 131 4.34 -0.85 -10.31
C VAL A 131 3.68 -1.65 -9.19
N LYS A 132 4.17 -1.54 -7.95
CA LYS A 132 3.60 -2.24 -6.79
C LYS A 132 2.19 -1.82 -6.45
N TYR A 133 1.87 -0.53 -6.61
CA TYR A 133 0.53 -0.02 -6.43
C TYR A 133 -0.46 -0.66 -7.41
N ARG A 134 -0.09 -0.81 -8.68
CA ARG A 134 -0.93 -1.51 -9.68
C ARG A 134 -1.10 -3.00 -9.37
N GLU A 135 -0.04 -3.67 -8.91
CA GLU A 135 -0.13 -5.07 -8.46
C GLU A 135 -1.14 -5.21 -7.31
N ILE A 136 -1.05 -4.35 -6.29
CA ILE A 136 -1.98 -4.32 -5.14
C ILE A 136 -3.42 -4.06 -5.58
N LEU A 137 -3.63 -3.15 -6.54
CA LEU A 137 -4.97 -2.87 -7.07
C LEU A 137 -5.56 -4.09 -7.80
N ALA A 138 -4.75 -4.78 -8.61
CA ALA A 138 -5.19 -5.99 -9.30
C ALA A 138 -5.52 -7.12 -8.31
N GLU A 139 -4.67 -7.36 -7.31
CA GLU A 139 -4.92 -8.36 -6.27
C GLU A 139 -6.20 -8.07 -5.48
N ARG A 140 -6.47 -6.80 -5.18
CA ARG A 140 -7.73 -6.40 -4.53
C ARG A 140 -8.93 -6.71 -5.40
N GLU A 141 -8.85 -6.45 -6.71
CA GLU A 141 -9.93 -6.74 -7.66
C GLU A 141 -10.17 -8.25 -7.76
N GLU A 142 -9.11 -9.05 -7.83
CA GLU A 142 -9.18 -10.52 -7.82
C GLU A 142 -9.90 -11.03 -6.56
N ILE A 143 -9.52 -10.55 -5.37
CA ILE A 143 -10.19 -10.93 -4.11
C ILE A 143 -11.68 -10.52 -4.11
N ASP A 144 -12.02 -9.36 -4.66
CA ASP A 144 -13.42 -8.92 -4.75
C ASP A 144 -14.24 -9.82 -5.69
N GLU A 145 -13.65 -10.24 -6.81
CA GLU A 145 -14.26 -11.23 -7.71
C GLU A 145 -14.42 -12.60 -7.05
N GLU A 146 -13.41 -13.06 -6.31
CA GLU A 146 -13.46 -14.32 -5.56
C GLU A 146 -14.54 -14.30 -4.48
N ILE A 147 -14.70 -13.19 -3.76
CA ILE A 147 -15.78 -13.00 -2.78
C ILE A 147 -17.15 -13.07 -3.47
N LYS A 148 -17.33 -12.43 -4.64
CA LYS A 148 -18.58 -12.52 -5.42
C LYS A 148 -18.86 -13.95 -5.87
N LEU A 149 -17.83 -14.66 -6.35
CA LEU A 149 -17.94 -16.07 -6.74
C LEU A 149 -18.24 -16.97 -5.54
N PHE A 150 -17.66 -16.68 -4.38
CA PHE A 150 -17.92 -17.37 -3.13
C PHE A 150 -19.38 -17.27 -2.73
N TYR A 151 -19.98 -16.07 -2.74
CA TYR A 151 -21.40 -15.89 -2.45
C TYR A 151 -22.31 -16.54 -3.51
N LYS A 152 -21.93 -16.50 -4.78
CA LYS A 152 -22.69 -17.17 -5.86
C LYS A 152 -22.68 -18.70 -5.73
N LYS A 153 -21.53 -19.29 -5.37
CA LYS A 153 -21.34 -20.75 -5.24
C LYS A 153 -21.80 -21.29 -3.90
N ASN A 154 -21.86 -20.44 -2.88
CA ASN A 154 -22.25 -20.79 -1.53
C ASN A 154 -23.34 -19.82 -1.07
N ASP A 155 -24.53 -19.92 -1.68
CA ASP A 155 -25.69 -19.19 -1.21
C ASP A 155 -26.05 -19.68 0.19
N ILE A 156 -25.59 -18.94 1.20
CA ILE A 156 -25.74 -19.26 2.61
C ILE A 156 -27.21 -19.39 2.98
N GLY A 157 -28.10 -18.61 2.35
CA GLY A 157 -29.54 -18.69 2.57
C GLY A 157 -30.11 -20.03 2.10
N ASN A 158 -29.74 -20.46 0.88
CA ASN A 158 -30.14 -21.76 0.34
C ASN A 158 -29.50 -22.93 1.11
N ILE A 159 -28.22 -22.82 1.49
CA ILE A 159 -27.53 -23.84 2.28
C ILE A 159 -28.19 -23.99 3.65
N LEU A 160 -28.41 -22.89 4.40
CA LEU A 160 -29.07 -22.93 5.70
C LEU A 160 -30.52 -23.41 5.60
N GLY A 161 -31.23 -23.06 4.53
CA GLY A 161 -32.58 -23.56 4.24
C GLY A 161 -32.60 -25.07 3.98
N PHE A 162 -31.69 -25.57 3.14
CA PHE A 162 -31.51 -26.99 2.87
C PHE A 162 -31.15 -27.79 4.12
N LEU A 163 -30.22 -27.28 4.93
CA LEU A 163 -29.81 -27.90 6.19
C LEU A 163 -30.96 -28.02 7.19
N ARG A 164 -31.81 -26.98 7.32
CA ARG A 164 -33.02 -27.03 8.15
C ARG A 164 -34.09 -27.97 7.59
N GLY A 165 -34.20 -28.07 6.26
CA GLY A 165 -35.08 -29.04 5.60
C GLY A 165 -34.72 -30.48 5.97
N LEU A 166 -33.41 -30.80 6.01
CA LEU A 166 -32.92 -32.11 6.43
C LEU A 166 -33.17 -32.41 7.93
N ASP A 167 -33.26 -31.40 8.80
CA ASP A 167 -33.62 -31.59 10.21
C ASP A 167 -35.13 -31.82 10.43
N SER A 168 -35.97 -31.37 9.49
CA SER A 168 -37.44 -31.40 9.63
C SER A 168 -38.06 -32.78 9.38
N ASP A 169 -37.36 -33.69 8.68
CA ASP A 169 -37.86 -35.03 8.34
C ASP A 169 -37.52 -36.12 9.38
N GLY A 170 -36.90 -35.79 10.53
CA GLY A 170 -36.42 -36.85 11.43
C GLY A 170 -36.27 -36.58 12.93
N ASN A 171 -36.56 -35.39 13.46
CA ASN A 171 -36.49 -35.20 14.92
C ASN A 171 -37.22 -33.94 15.41
N GLU A 172 -38.35 -34.11 16.10
CA GLU A 172 -39.01 -33.05 16.88
C GLU A 172 -38.21 -32.61 18.14
N SER A 173 -37.02 -33.18 18.38
CA SER A 173 -36.30 -33.02 19.65
C SER A 173 -35.27 -31.88 19.71
N LEU A 174 -35.21 -30.99 18.72
CA LEU A 174 -34.32 -29.80 18.73
C LEU A 174 -35.08 -28.47 18.50
N LYS A 175 -36.35 -28.39 18.94
CA LYS A 175 -37.01 -27.08 19.12
C LYS A 175 -36.48 -26.40 20.38
N GLY A 176 -35.24 -25.89 20.31
CA GLY A 176 -34.82 -24.78 21.16
C GLY A 176 -35.68 -23.54 20.85
N PRO A 177 -35.88 -22.63 21.82
CA PRO A 177 -36.81 -21.52 21.68
C PRO A 177 -36.45 -20.69 20.44
N ALA A 178 -37.44 -20.27 19.66
CA ALA A 178 -37.26 -19.61 18.37
C ALA A 178 -36.29 -18.42 18.48
N ILE A 179 -35.03 -18.62 18.10
CA ILE A 179 -34.00 -17.58 18.14
C ILE A 179 -33.86 -16.95 16.75
N GLY A 180 -34.86 -16.15 16.35
CA GLY A 180 -34.78 -15.33 15.13
C GLY A 180 -33.49 -14.50 15.08
N GLY A 181 -32.99 -14.05 16.23
CA GLY A 181 -31.74 -13.28 16.34
C GLY A 181 -30.43 -14.08 16.29
N VAL A 182 -30.43 -15.41 16.48
CA VAL A 182 -29.18 -16.22 16.36
C VAL A 182 -28.92 -16.57 14.90
N ALA A 183 -29.96 -16.82 14.10
CA ALA A 183 -29.80 -17.03 12.67
C ALA A 183 -29.23 -15.78 11.98
N GLU A 184 -29.71 -14.59 12.36
CA GLU A 184 -29.23 -13.31 11.82
C GLU A 184 -27.78 -12.99 12.25
N ASN A 185 -27.43 -13.29 13.51
CA ASN A 185 -26.05 -13.15 13.99
C ASN A 185 -25.10 -14.18 13.38
N LEU A 186 -25.57 -15.40 13.11
CA LEU A 186 -24.78 -16.43 12.45
C LEU A 186 -24.53 -16.04 10.99
N ASP A 187 -25.54 -15.56 10.27
CA ASP A 187 -25.43 -15.09 8.89
C ASP A 187 -24.42 -13.94 8.76
N ARG A 188 -24.47 -12.96 9.68
CA ARG A 188 -23.46 -11.88 9.75
C ARG A 188 -22.05 -12.39 10.01
N LYS A 189 -21.86 -13.35 10.92
CA LYS A 189 -20.53 -13.93 11.22
C LYS A 189 -19.99 -14.80 10.09
N LEU A 190 -20.87 -15.33 9.23
CA LEU A 190 -20.51 -16.18 8.11
C LEU A 190 -20.08 -15.36 6.89
N LYS A 191 -20.58 -14.14 6.73
CA LYS A 191 -20.16 -13.22 5.65
C LYS A 191 -18.67 -12.88 5.74
N VAL A 192 -18.06 -12.81 4.57
CA VAL A 192 -16.73 -12.27 4.33
C VAL A 192 -16.90 -10.87 3.76
N ASP A 193 -16.37 -9.87 4.47
CA ASP A 193 -16.38 -8.50 4.01
C ASP A 193 -15.29 -8.26 2.96
N PRO A 194 -15.57 -7.43 1.93
CA PRO A 194 -14.58 -7.07 0.94
C PRO A 194 -13.40 -6.32 1.56
N PRO A 195 -12.19 -6.42 0.98
CA PRO A 195 -11.04 -5.67 1.45
C PRO A 195 -11.28 -4.15 1.35
N GLU A 196 -10.70 -3.41 2.30
CA GLU A 196 -10.79 -1.95 2.33
C GLU A 196 -10.27 -1.32 1.02
N PRO A 197 -10.74 -0.13 0.66
CA PRO A 197 -10.26 0.58 -0.52
C PRO A 197 -8.77 0.95 -0.36
N VAL A 198 -7.94 0.57 -1.33
CA VAL A 198 -6.48 0.78 -1.32
C VAL A 198 -6.12 2.27 -1.36
N ASP A 199 -6.94 3.08 -2.00
CA ASP A 199 -6.85 4.53 -2.11
C ASP A 199 -6.99 5.26 -0.75
N GLN A 200 -7.60 4.63 0.26
CA GLN A 200 -7.66 5.20 1.62
C GLN A 200 -6.34 5.05 2.39
N THR A 201 -5.48 4.11 2.00
CA THR A 201 -4.23 3.78 2.71
C THR A 201 -2.97 4.12 1.91
N LEU A 202 -3.04 4.06 0.58
CA LEU A 202 -1.93 4.34 -0.31
C LEU A 202 -2.27 5.50 -1.27
N PRO A 203 -1.52 6.61 -1.22
CA PRO A 203 -1.78 7.76 -2.08
C PRO A 203 -1.41 7.46 -3.53
N SER A 204 -2.28 7.82 -4.48
CA SER A 204 -1.94 7.74 -5.90
C SER A 204 -0.94 8.84 -6.27
N ILE A 205 0.31 8.45 -6.59
CA ILE A 205 1.38 9.39 -6.98
C ILE A 205 1.47 9.41 -8.52
N PRO A 206 1.39 10.58 -9.18
CA PRO A 206 1.52 10.69 -10.63
C PRO A 206 2.92 10.28 -11.13
N PRO A 207 3.06 9.93 -12.42
CA PRO A 207 4.39 9.63 -12.95
C PRO A 207 5.24 10.90 -12.99
N LEU A 208 6.50 10.79 -12.55
CA LEU A 208 7.42 11.91 -12.60
C LEU A 208 8.02 12.09 -13.99
N VAL A 209 8.33 13.34 -14.34
CA VAL A 209 8.99 13.65 -15.61
C VAL A 209 10.42 13.12 -15.59
N HIS A 210 10.77 12.27 -16.55
CA HIS A 210 12.11 11.67 -16.59
C HIS A 210 13.21 12.74 -16.68
N LEU A 211 14.33 12.51 -15.96
CA LEU A 211 15.39 13.52 -15.81
C LEU A 211 15.97 14.00 -17.15
N SER A 212 15.99 13.16 -18.18
CA SER A 212 16.47 13.53 -19.51
C SER A 212 15.71 14.71 -20.14
N LEU A 213 14.43 14.89 -19.81
CA LEU A 213 13.56 15.93 -20.38
C LEU A 213 13.71 17.27 -19.66
N ILE A 214 13.99 17.24 -18.35
CA ILE A 214 14.07 18.43 -17.49
C ILE A 214 15.49 18.71 -16.98
N ARG A 215 16.50 18.07 -17.58
CA ARG A 215 17.88 18.09 -17.07
C ARG A 215 18.46 19.50 -17.01
N ARG A 216 18.12 20.35 -17.97
CA ARG A 216 18.64 21.72 -18.06
C ARG A 216 18.02 22.57 -16.96
N GLU A 217 16.70 22.51 -16.84
CA GLU A 217 15.88 23.21 -15.86
C GLU A 217 16.29 22.80 -14.43
N MET A 218 16.53 21.51 -14.20
CA MET A 218 17.06 21.01 -12.92
C MET A 218 18.48 21.54 -12.61
N LYS A 219 19.34 21.74 -13.61
CA LYS A 219 20.65 22.37 -13.41
C LYS A 219 20.52 23.84 -13.05
N GLU A 220 19.58 24.56 -13.65
CA GLU A 220 19.31 25.96 -13.33
C GLU A 220 18.79 26.10 -11.89
N LEU A 221 17.89 25.20 -11.45
CA LEU A 221 17.45 25.14 -10.05
C LEU A 221 18.62 24.89 -9.10
N ALA A 222 19.52 23.96 -9.44
CA ALA A 222 20.72 23.71 -8.65
C ALA A 222 21.66 24.93 -8.59
N GLU A 223 21.83 25.67 -9.69
CA GLU A 223 22.63 26.90 -9.71
C GLU A 223 22.05 27.98 -8.81
N ALA A 224 20.73 28.23 -8.93
CA ALA A 224 20.02 29.19 -8.10
C ALA A 224 20.13 28.83 -6.61
N ALA A 225 19.91 27.56 -6.26
CA ALA A 225 20.04 27.07 -4.89
C ALA A 225 21.47 27.20 -4.36
N MET A 226 22.49 26.93 -5.18
CA MET A 226 23.90 26.98 -4.75
C MET A 226 24.31 28.35 -4.22
N THR A 227 23.74 29.44 -4.74
CA THR A 227 24.01 30.81 -4.25
C THR A 227 23.53 31.05 -2.82
N ARG A 228 22.53 30.29 -2.36
CA ARG A 228 21.93 30.39 -1.03
C ARG A 228 22.61 29.51 0.01
N HIS A 229 23.37 28.50 -0.42
CA HIS A 229 24.14 27.63 0.47
C HIS A 229 25.45 28.25 0.94
N ALA A 230 25.70 28.20 2.26
CA ALA A 230 26.97 28.62 2.85
C ALA A 230 28.19 27.91 2.21
N LYS A 231 29.35 28.57 2.23
CA LYS A 231 30.62 27.99 1.74
C LYS A 231 30.91 26.68 2.49
N GLY A 232 30.80 25.53 1.80
CA GLY A 232 31.19 24.22 2.35
C GLY A 232 30.14 23.10 2.32
N PHE A 233 28.91 23.35 1.85
CA PHE A 233 27.81 22.37 1.83
C PHE A 233 28.21 20.95 1.36
N THR A 234 28.87 20.82 0.21
CA THR A 234 29.28 19.53 -0.36
C THR A 234 30.56 18.94 0.26
N ARG A 235 31.30 19.72 1.06
CA ARG A 235 32.54 19.29 1.71
C ARG A 235 32.24 18.47 2.97
N ASN A 236 31.19 18.85 3.69
CA ASN A 236 30.73 18.14 4.89
C ASN A 236 30.09 16.78 4.57
N LEU A 237 29.57 16.60 3.36
CA LEU A 237 29.02 15.32 2.90
C LEU A 237 30.10 14.27 2.60
N SER A 238 31.32 14.69 2.31
CA SER A 238 32.46 13.80 2.05
C SER A 238 33.28 13.42 3.29
N SER A 239 33.00 14.03 4.44
CA SER A 239 33.75 13.84 5.70
C SER A 239 33.01 13.00 6.75
N SER A 240 31.82 12.50 6.44
CA SER A 240 30.98 11.71 7.36
C SER A 240 31.04 10.20 7.08
N SER A 241 32.21 9.70 6.66
CA SER A 241 32.50 8.26 6.53
C SER A 241 33.23 7.77 7.76
#